data_AF-A0A409YFJ9-F1
#
_entry.id   AF-A0A409YFJ9-F1
#
_cell.length_a   1.000
_cell.length_b   1.000
_cell.length_c   1.000
_cell.angle_alpha   90.00
_cell.angle_beta   90.00
_cell.angle_gamma   90.00
#
_symmetry.space_group_name_H-M   'P 1'
#
loop_
_entity.id
_entity.type
_entity.pdbx_description
1 polymer ?
#
loop_
_entity_poly.entity_id
_entity_poly.type
_entity_poly.pdbx_seq_one_letter_code
_entity_poly.pdbx_strand_id
1 'polypeptide(L)'
;MSDPAIPGTVPAEETLNTDPHNTGILEDADPIIQLVVFTMVVLQFSLLRSGRSLSIHDQKLLADFPKDPDSATKQLKLDSNHTIYSVCPKVKCQTLYAPKFMHGSDIPQYPKYCNCIGLNGKPCGTRLTRPRRFNRHEVDVPVKRFVSFSFRDFVGSLTSRPGLEEKMDASWQAIHCASTTLEDVFDGNFLRHFKGPDGQLFGISGPSGRYVFSL
;
A
#
# COMPACT_ATOMS: atom_id res chain seq x y z
N MET A 1 -75.00 20.51 -6.46
CA MET A 1 -74.80 19.05 -6.55
C MET A 1 -73.34 18.86 -6.80
N SER A 2 -72.63 18.46 -5.74
CA SER A 2 -71.18 18.50 -5.63
C SER A 2 -70.72 17.08 -5.36
N ASP A 3 -69.90 16.52 -6.24
CA ASP A 3 -69.33 15.19 -6.09
C ASP A 3 -68.13 15.20 -5.11
N PRO A 4 -67.96 14.18 -4.26
CA PRO A 4 -66.83 14.09 -3.35
C PRO A 4 -65.63 13.39 -4.01
N ALA A 5 -64.44 13.96 -3.78
CA ALA A 5 -63.17 13.44 -4.25
C ALA A 5 -62.70 12.21 -3.44
N ILE A 6 -62.17 11.21 -4.15
CA ILE A 6 -61.56 9.99 -3.61
C ILE A 6 -60.09 10.27 -3.24
N PRO A 7 -59.56 9.81 -2.08
CA PRO A 7 -58.16 9.99 -1.74
C PRO A 7 -57.27 8.94 -2.43
N GLY A 8 -56.23 9.41 -3.11
CA GLY A 8 -55.22 8.60 -3.78
C GLY A 8 -54.33 7.85 -2.78
N THR A 9 -54.17 6.55 -3.03
CA THR A 9 -53.31 5.63 -2.29
C THR A 9 -51.84 5.89 -2.67
N VAL A 10 -50.99 6.14 -1.68
CA VAL A 10 -49.53 6.31 -1.86
C VAL A 10 -48.89 4.91 -1.90
N PRO A 11 -48.03 4.57 -2.88
CA PRO A 11 -47.34 3.30 -2.90
C PRO A 11 -46.23 3.29 -1.85
N ALA A 12 -46.11 2.16 -1.15
CA ALA A 12 -45.07 1.92 -0.15
C ALA A 12 -43.69 1.95 -0.82
N GLU A 13 -42.85 2.92 -0.44
CA GLU A 13 -41.41 2.88 -0.71
C GLU A 13 -40.80 1.75 0.13
N GLU A 14 -40.38 0.70 -0.58
CA GLU A 14 -39.57 -0.39 -0.08
C GLU A 14 -38.18 0.16 0.25
N THR A 15 -37.95 0.51 1.52
CA THR A 15 -36.64 0.96 2.01
C THR A 15 -35.70 -0.24 2.05
N LEU A 16 -34.98 -0.44 0.93
CA LEU A 16 -33.86 -1.37 0.84
C LEU A 16 -32.75 -0.90 1.80
N ASN A 17 -32.73 -1.49 2.99
CA ASN A 17 -31.73 -1.25 4.02
C ASN A 17 -30.41 -1.90 3.59
N THR A 18 -29.59 -1.19 2.82
CA THR A 18 -28.21 -1.59 2.55
C THR A 18 -27.34 -1.17 3.72
N ASP A 19 -27.29 -1.99 4.78
CA ASP A 19 -26.29 -1.87 5.85
C ASP A 19 -24.89 -2.12 5.24
N PRO A 20 -24.00 -1.12 5.16
CA PRO A 20 -22.66 -1.30 4.58
C PRO A 20 -21.64 -1.82 5.60
N HIS A 21 -22.11 -2.49 6.66
CA HIS A 21 -21.29 -2.84 7.83
C HIS A 21 -20.60 -4.21 7.75
N ASN A 22 -20.58 -4.86 6.59
CA ASN A 22 -19.88 -6.13 6.42
C ASN A 22 -18.88 -6.11 5.25
N THR A 23 -18.12 -5.02 5.11
CA THR A 23 -16.88 -5.04 4.31
C THR A 23 -15.87 -5.92 5.04
N GLY A 24 -15.43 -6.99 4.39
CA GLY A 24 -14.51 -7.97 4.99
C GLY A 24 -13.26 -7.27 5.52
N ILE A 25 -12.77 -7.71 6.69
CA ILE A 25 -11.60 -7.16 7.41
C ILE A 25 -10.34 -7.08 6.53
N LEU A 26 -10.32 -7.74 5.37
CA LEU A 26 -9.21 -7.74 4.41
C LEU A 26 -9.33 -6.79 3.22
N GLU A 27 -10.49 -6.18 2.91
CA GLU A 27 -10.66 -5.44 1.63
C GLU A 27 -9.74 -4.21 1.48
N ASP A 28 -9.30 -3.62 2.60
CA ASP A 28 -8.38 -2.47 2.60
C ASP A 28 -6.91 -2.85 2.85
N ALA A 29 -6.60 -4.15 3.01
CA ALA A 29 -5.24 -4.62 3.26
C ALA A 29 -4.40 -4.65 1.97
N ASP A 30 -3.10 -4.37 2.10
CA ASP A 30 -2.14 -4.45 1.01
C ASP A 30 -2.19 -5.85 0.34
N PRO A 31 -2.22 -5.97 -1.00
CA PRO A 31 -2.30 -7.26 -1.69
C PRO A 31 -1.14 -8.21 -1.35
N ILE A 32 0.03 -7.68 -0.98
CA ILE A 32 1.16 -8.49 -0.49
C ILE A 32 0.83 -9.09 0.87
N ILE A 33 0.23 -8.31 1.77
CA ILE A 33 -0.22 -8.79 3.08
C ILE A 33 -1.30 -9.87 2.91
N GLN A 34 -2.26 -9.67 2.00
CA GLN A 34 -3.29 -10.67 1.72
C GLN A 34 -2.66 -11.99 1.21
N LEU A 35 -1.69 -11.92 0.30
CA LEU A 35 -0.99 -13.10 -0.22
C LEU A 35 -0.19 -13.83 0.87
N VAL A 36 0.50 -13.09 1.73
CA VAL A 36 1.24 -13.66 2.87
C VAL A 36 0.29 -14.36 3.83
N VAL A 37 -0.81 -13.71 4.22
CA VAL A 37 -1.81 -14.33 5.11
C VAL A 37 -2.45 -15.57 4.47
N PHE A 38 -2.80 -15.50 3.18
CA PHE A 38 -3.40 -16.62 2.46
C PHE A 38 -2.45 -17.81 2.35
N THR A 39 -1.20 -17.59 1.93
CA THR A 39 -0.19 -18.65 1.83
C THR A 39 0.10 -19.29 3.19
N MET A 40 0.09 -18.49 4.26
CA MET A 40 0.24 -19.00 5.63
C MET A 40 -0.94 -19.86 6.08
N VAL A 41 -2.18 -19.45 5.80
CA VAL A 41 -3.38 -20.26 6.11
C VAL A 41 -3.37 -21.58 5.32
N VAL A 42 -2.99 -21.53 4.04
CA VAL A 42 -2.89 -22.73 3.19
C VAL A 42 -1.81 -23.69 3.70
N LEU A 43 -0.64 -23.17 4.11
CA LEU A 43 0.43 -23.98 4.72
C LEU A 43 -0.04 -24.63 6.02
N GLN A 44 -0.64 -23.86 6.94
CA GLN A 44 -1.19 -24.39 8.19
C GLN A 44 -2.24 -25.48 7.93
N PHE A 45 -3.17 -25.24 7.01
CA PHE A 45 -4.23 -26.20 6.69
C PHE A 45 -3.70 -27.47 6.03
N SER A 46 -2.71 -27.34 5.13
CA SER A 46 -2.06 -28.48 4.46
C SER A 46 -1.29 -29.34 5.46
N LEU A 47 -0.60 -28.72 6.42
CA LEU A 47 0.13 -29.40 7.47
C LEU A 47 -0.80 -30.11 8.46
N LEU A 48 -1.89 -29.46 8.88
CA LEU A 48 -2.91 -30.05 9.76
C LEU A 48 -3.64 -31.22 9.09
N ARG A 49 -4.00 -31.10 7.81
CA ARG A 49 -4.73 -32.14 7.06
C ARG A 49 -3.88 -33.36 6.72
N SER A 50 -2.55 -33.21 6.67
CA SER A 50 -1.63 -34.31 6.35
C SER A 50 -1.56 -35.38 7.45
N GLY A 51 -2.15 -35.15 8.64
CA GLY A 51 -2.25 -36.15 9.72
C GLY A 51 -0.91 -36.62 10.29
N ARG A 52 0.20 -36.01 9.86
CA ARG A 52 1.54 -36.30 10.35
C ARG A 52 1.77 -35.50 11.64
N SER A 53 2.28 -36.17 12.66
CA SER A 53 2.86 -35.48 13.81
C SER A 53 3.94 -34.53 13.27
N LEU A 54 3.68 -33.23 13.37
CA LEU A 54 4.63 -32.20 12.96
C LEU A 54 5.92 -32.41 13.74
N SER A 55 7.06 -32.37 13.06
CA SER A 55 8.33 -32.42 13.76
C SER A 55 8.43 -31.21 14.71
N ILE A 56 9.23 -31.32 15.77
CA ILE A 56 9.45 -30.20 16.71
C ILE A 56 9.95 -28.95 15.94
N HIS A 57 10.69 -29.17 14.84
CA HIS A 57 11.15 -28.10 13.97
C HIS A 57 9.99 -27.42 13.22
N ASP A 58 9.08 -28.19 12.63
CA ASP A 58 7.91 -27.63 11.92
C ASP A 58 6.95 -26.91 12.86
N GLN A 59 6.78 -27.42 14.09
CA GLN A 59 5.96 -26.76 15.11
C GLN A 59 6.56 -25.42 15.53
N LYS A 60 7.88 -25.35 15.66
CA LYS A 60 8.59 -24.11 15.98
C LYS A 60 8.47 -23.11 14.82
N LEU A 61 8.68 -23.56 13.59
CA LEU A 61 8.53 -22.72 12.40
C LEU A 61 7.09 -22.19 12.26
N LEU A 62 6.08 -23.02 12.55
CA LEU A 62 4.67 -22.62 12.61
C LEU A 62 4.35 -21.62 13.73
N ALA A 63 5.03 -21.71 14.88
CA ALA A 63 4.86 -20.80 15.99
C ALA A 63 5.54 -19.44 15.75
N ASP A 64 6.62 -19.41 14.96
CA ASP A 64 7.34 -18.19 14.59
C ASP A 64 6.60 -17.37 13.52
N PHE A 65 5.56 -17.93 12.89
CA PHE A 65 4.77 -17.22 11.91
C PHE A 65 3.88 -16.13 12.56
N PRO A 66 3.82 -14.93 11.95
CA PRO A 66 2.97 -13.84 12.44
C PRO A 66 1.49 -14.22 12.37
N LYS A 67 0.75 -13.96 13.46
CA LYS A 67 -0.66 -14.33 13.59
C LYS A 67 -1.62 -13.33 12.93
N ASP A 68 -1.12 -12.14 12.64
CA ASP A 68 -1.89 -11.03 12.09
C ASP A 68 -0.99 -10.15 11.20
N PRO A 69 -1.58 -9.36 10.28
CA PRO A 69 -0.86 -8.43 9.39
C PRO A 69 0.12 -7.49 10.09
N ASP A 70 -0.23 -6.95 11.26
CA ASP A 70 0.64 -6.02 11.98
C ASP A 70 1.84 -6.75 12.56
N SER A 71 1.63 -7.93 13.12
CA SER A 71 2.71 -8.83 13.55
C SER A 71 3.60 -9.23 12.38
N ALA A 72 3.04 -9.48 11.19
CA ALA A 72 3.81 -9.82 10.00
C ALA A 72 4.68 -8.65 9.56
N THR A 73 4.10 -7.45 9.56
CA THR A 73 4.82 -6.23 9.21
C THR A 73 5.99 -5.99 10.16
N LYS A 74 5.78 -6.13 11.47
CA LYS A 74 6.83 -5.98 12.48
C LYS A 74 7.90 -7.07 12.41
N GLN A 75 7.50 -8.34 12.34
CA GLN A 75 8.43 -9.48 12.34
C GLN A 75 9.27 -9.54 11.08
N LEU A 76 8.66 -9.28 9.91
CA LEU A 76 9.35 -9.25 8.62
C LEU A 76 10.07 -7.91 8.37
N LYS A 77 10.00 -6.98 9.34
CA LYS A 77 10.54 -5.61 9.22
C LYS A 77 10.09 -4.94 7.93
N LEU A 78 8.82 -5.13 7.59
CA LEU A 78 8.13 -4.48 6.47
C LEU A 78 7.59 -3.11 6.87
N ASP A 79 7.95 -2.59 8.05
CA ASP A 79 7.68 -1.21 8.46
C ASP A 79 8.37 -0.25 7.49
N SER A 80 7.77 -0.04 6.33
CA SER A 80 8.21 0.97 5.39
C SER A 80 7.81 2.32 6.00
N ASN A 81 8.80 3.19 6.18
CA ASN A 81 8.56 4.59 6.52
C ASN A 81 7.68 5.20 5.43
N HIS A 82 6.39 5.31 5.73
CA HIS A 82 5.40 5.89 4.85
C HIS A 82 4.79 7.11 5.52
N THR A 83 4.49 8.12 4.70
CA THR A 83 3.80 9.33 5.13
C THR A 83 2.43 9.32 4.51
N ILE A 84 1.39 9.36 5.34
CA ILE A 84 0.01 9.49 4.89
C ILE A 84 -0.29 10.97 4.73
N TYR A 85 -0.47 11.41 3.49
CA TYR A 85 -0.91 12.76 3.15
C TYR A 85 -2.43 12.84 3.09
N SER A 86 -2.98 13.98 3.50
CA SER A 86 -4.35 14.34 3.18
C SER A 86 -4.39 15.00 1.80
N VAL A 87 -5.29 14.54 0.93
CA VAL A 87 -5.48 15.08 -0.42
C VAL A 87 -6.77 15.87 -0.49
N CYS A 88 -6.76 17.05 -1.12
CA CYS A 88 -8.00 17.76 -1.41
C CYS A 88 -8.89 16.91 -2.34
N PRO A 89 -10.11 16.53 -1.94
CA PRO A 89 -10.96 15.66 -2.76
C PRO A 89 -11.52 16.37 -3.99
N LYS A 90 -11.45 17.71 -4.07
CA LYS A 90 -11.87 18.48 -5.24
C LYS A 90 -10.95 18.14 -6.43
N VAL A 91 -11.54 17.61 -7.50
CA VAL A 91 -10.83 17.13 -8.71
C VAL A 91 -9.87 18.16 -9.29
N LYS A 92 -10.27 19.44 -9.35
CA LYS A 92 -9.44 20.52 -9.90
C LYS A 92 -8.33 21.03 -8.95
N CYS A 93 -8.27 20.55 -7.71
CA CYS A 93 -7.34 21.04 -6.70
C CYS A 93 -6.28 19.99 -6.34
N GLN A 94 -6.69 18.83 -5.83
CA GLN A 94 -5.81 17.69 -5.47
C GLN A 94 -4.55 18.06 -4.65
N THR A 95 -4.55 19.20 -3.94
CA THR A 95 -3.41 19.64 -3.13
C THR A 95 -3.14 18.66 -1.99
N LEU A 96 -1.85 18.39 -1.76
CA LEU A 96 -1.35 17.49 -0.73
C LEU A 96 -1.03 18.25 0.56
N TYR A 97 -1.34 17.61 1.69
CA TYR A 97 -1.08 18.12 3.02
C TYR A 97 -0.35 17.07 3.86
N ALA A 98 0.89 17.39 4.25
CA ALA A 98 1.68 16.55 5.14
C ALA A 98 1.06 16.48 6.54
N PRO A 99 1.18 15.34 7.24
CA PRO A 99 0.75 15.23 8.63
C PRO A 99 1.61 16.12 9.52
N LYS A 100 1.00 16.69 10.56
CA LYS A 100 1.71 17.37 11.66
C LYS A 100 1.53 16.56 12.94
N PHE A 101 2.60 16.38 13.70
CA PHE A 101 2.57 15.69 14.98
C PHE A 101 2.77 16.72 16.10
N MET A 102 1.86 16.73 17.07
CA MET A 102 2.00 17.55 18.27
C MET A 102 3.00 16.90 19.22
N HIS A 103 3.70 17.70 20.05
CA HIS A 103 4.68 17.17 21.01
C HIS A 103 4.06 16.06 21.88
N GLY A 104 4.60 14.83 21.75
CA GLY A 104 4.16 13.66 22.52
C GLY A 104 2.92 12.92 21.98
N SER A 105 2.41 13.27 20.79
CA SER A 105 1.27 12.60 20.17
C SER A 105 1.67 11.89 18.88
N ASP A 106 1.40 10.59 18.80
CA ASP A 106 1.57 9.78 17.57
C ASP A 106 0.41 9.94 16.59
N ILE A 107 -0.64 10.68 16.97
CA ILE A 107 -1.80 10.92 16.12
C ILE A 107 -1.51 12.07 15.14
N PRO A 108 -1.54 11.82 13.81
CA PRO A 108 -1.29 12.85 12.82
C PRO A 108 -2.46 13.85 12.75
N GLN A 109 -2.12 15.14 12.68
CA GLN A 109 -3.07 16.23 12.48
C GLN A 109 -2.97 16.80 11.07
N TYR A 110 -4.14 17.06 10.48
CA TYR A 110 -4.28 17.67 9.16
C TYR A 110 -5.19 18.91 9.25
N PRO A 111 -5.07 19.87 8.31
CA PRO A 111 -6.03 20.96 8.23
C PRO A 111 -7.43 20.43 7.96
N LYS A 112 -8.46 20.99 8.62
CA LYS A 112 -9.86 20.59 8.39
C LYS A 112 -10.36 20.95 6.99
N TYR A 113 -9.85 22.04 6.43
CA TYR A 113 -10.26 22.58 5.13
C TYR A 113 -9.04 22.91 4.28
N CYS A 114 -9.20 22.76 2.97
CA CYS A 114 -8.18 23.07 1.97
C CYS A 114 -7.98 24.58 1.89
N ASN A 115 -6.75 25.02 2.12
CA ASN A 115 -6.32 26.42 2.03
C ASN A 115 -5.57 26.74 0.72
N CYS A 116 -5.51 25.81 -0.23
CA CYS A 116 -4.91 26.07 -1.55
C CYS A 116 -5.63 27.24 -2.23
N ILE A 117 -4.84 28.22 -2.70
CA ILE A 117 -5.31 29.36 -3.48
C ILE A 117 -5.29 28.94 -4.94
N GLY A 118 -6.47 28.90 -5.57
CA GLY A 118 -6.58 28.58 -6.99
C GLY A 118 -6.09 29.73 -7.89
N LEU A 119 -6.00 29.46 -9.20
CA LEU A 119 -5.62 30.47 -10.20
C LEU A 119 -6.51 31.73 -10.20
N ASN A 120 -7.74 31.61 -9.69
CA ASN A 120 -8.68 32.71 -9.54
C ASN A 120 -8.47 33.54 -8.24
N GLY A 121 -7.40 33.28 -7.49
CA GLY A 121 -7.11 33.94 -6.22
C GLY A 121 -8.03 33.56 -5.07
N LYS A 122 -8.99 32.62 -5.28
CA LYS A 122 -9.94 32.20 -4.24
C LYS A 122 -9.44 30.94 -3.53
N PRO A 123 -9.62 30.83 -2.19
CA PRO A 123 -9.29 29.61 -1.46
C PRO A 123 -10.22 28.47 -1.86
N CYS A 124 -9.70 27.25 -1.86
CA CYS A 124 -10.47 26.06 -2.21
C CYS A 124 -11.61 25.78 -1.23
N GLY A 125 -11.34 25.85 0.08
CA GLY A 125 -12.30 25.68 1.17
C GLY A 125 -12.89 24.27 1.31
N THR A 126 -12.48 23.31 0.48
CA THR A 126 -13.01 21.94 0.51
C THR A 126 -12.58 21.22 1.78
N ARG A 127 -13.52 20.55 2.46
CA ARG A 127 -13.23 19.77 3.67
C ARG A 127 -12.26 18.64 3.36
N LEU A 128 -11.18 18.56 4.15
CA LEU A 128 -10.10 17.58 4.00
C LEU A 128 -10.23 16.41 4.96
N THR A 129 -10.77 16.63 6.16
CA THR A 129 -10.89 15.60 7.20
C THR A 129 -12.33 15.37 7.65
N ARG A 130 -12.59 14.18 8.19
CA ARG A 130 -13.85 13.80 8.83
C ARG A 130 -13.57 13.22 10.22
N PRO A 131 -14.42 13.47 11.22
CA PRO A 131 -14.27 12.87 12.54
C PRO A 131 -14.49 11.36 12.47
N ARG A 132 -13.67 10.62 13.21
CA ARG A 132 -13.82 9.19 13.47
C ARG A 132 -13.60 8.95 14.96
N ARG A 133 -14.43 8.12 15.56
CA ARG A 133 -14.29 7.71 16.96
C ARG A 133 -13.44 6.46 17.05
N PHE A 134 -12.37 6.55 17.83
CA PHE A 134 -11.53 5.43 18.23
C PHE A 134 -11.59 5.33 19.74
N ASN A 135 -12.20 4.26 20.26
CA ASN A 135 -12.51 4.11 21.69
C ASN A 135 -13.30 5.33 22.24
N ARG A 136 -12.72 6.08 23.18
CA ARG A 136 -13.30 7.29 23.78
C ARG A 136 -12.82 8.59 23.15
N HIS A 137 -11.99 8.52 22.11
CA HIS A 137 -11.39 9.69 21.47
C HIS A 137 -11.98 9.92 20.07
N GLU A 138 -12.18 11.18 19.72
CA GLU A 138 -12.57 11.60 18.38
C GLU A 138 -11.35 12.17 17.66
N VAL A 139 -11.03 11.60 16.50
CA VAL A 139 -9.86 11.96 15.69
C VAL A 139 -10.32 12.34 14.30
N ASP A 140 -9.84 13.47 13.78
CA ASP A 140 -10.07 13.88 12.41
C ASP A 140 -9.14 13.10 11.45
N VAL A 141 -9.73 12.25 10.60
CA VAL A 141 -8.98 11.48 9.58
C VAL A 141 -9.18 12.07 8.18
N PRO A 142 -8.19 11.98 7.27
CA PRO A 142 -8.36 12.46 5.91
C PRO A 142 -9.53 11.80 5.18
N VAL A 143 -10.29 12.59 4.43
CA VAL A 143 -11.37 12.14 3.53
C VAL A 143 -10.77 11.39 2.34
N LYS A 144 -9.69 11.93 1.76
CA LYS A 144 -8.90 11.28 0.71
C LYS A 144 -7.45 11.20 1.17
N ARG A 145 -6.85 10.01 1.08
CA ARG A 145 -5.48 9.73 1.50
C ARG A 145 -4.59 9.51 0.29
N PHE A 146 -3.32 9.88 0.42
CA PHE A 146 -2.25 9.45 -0.48
C PHE A 146 -1.11 8.94 0.40
N VAL A 147 -0.72 7.68 0.20
CA VAL A 147 0.37 7.07 0.94
C VAL A 147 1.64 7.27 0.12
N SER A 148 2.61 7.97 0.68
CA SER A 148 3.91 8.18 0.06
C SER A 148 4.96 7.37 0.79
N PHE A 149 5.78 6.64 0.05
CA PHE A 149 6.91 5.90 0.59
C PHE A 149 8.20 6.69 0.34
N SER A 150 9.10 6.71 1.33
CA SER A 150 10.42 7.29 1.11
C SER A 150 11.22 6.38 0.18
N PHE A 151 11.40 6.79 -1.07
CA PHE A 151 12.24 6.05 -2.03
C PHE A 151 13.67 5.90 -1.50
N ARG A 152 14.19 6.91 -0.79
CA ARG A 152 15.50 6.84 -0.14
C ARG A 152 15.55 5.72 0.90
N ASP A 153 14.53 5.62 1.75
CA ASP A 153 14.49 4.61 2.81
C ASP A 153 14.30 3.23 2.21
N PHE A 154 13.51 3.14 1.14
CA PHE A 154 13.36 1.91 0.36
C PHE A 154 14.70 1.44 -0.20
N VAL A 155 15.42 2.30 -0.94
CA VAL A 155 16.73 1.93 -1.51
C VAL A 155 17.75 1.63 -0.40
N GLY A 156 17.81 2.44 0.66
CA GLY A 156 18.72 2.18 1.78
C GLY A 156 18.42 0.88 2.53
N SER A 157 17.14 0.55 2.72
CA SER A 157 16.70 -0.73 3.30
C SER A 157 17.00 -1.91 2.37
N LEU A 158 16.86 -1.71 1.06
CA LEU A 158 17.18 -2.70 0.05
C LEU A 158 18.67 -3.03 0.05
N THR A 159 19.54 -2.02 -0.05
CA THR A 159 21.00 -2.21 -0.16
C THR A 159 21.67 -2.57 1.15
N SER A 160 21.08 -2.26 2.30
CA SER A 160 21.63 -2.67 3.61
C SER A 160 21.44 -4.16 3.93
N ARG A 161 20.69 -4.91 3.11
CA ARG A 161 20.49 -6.35 3.30
C ARG A 161 21.68 -7.13 2.74
N PRO A 162 22.41 -7.90 3.57
CA PRO A 162 23.55 -8.69 3.10
C PRO A 162 23.16 -9.66 1.99
N GLY A 163 23.99 -9.77 0.95
CA GLY A 163 23.76 -10.69 -0.16
C GLY A 163 22.82 -10.17 -1.24
N LEU A 164 22.14 -9.03 -1.04
CA LEU A 164 21.18 -8.53 -2.02
C LEU A 164 21.85 -7.75 -3.15
N GLU A 165 22.86 -6.93 -2.83
CA GLU A 165 23.65 -6.23 -3.84
C GLU A 165 24.36 -7.23 -4.77
N GLU A 166 24.94 -8.29 -4.21
CA GLU A 166 25.60 -9.34 -4.99
C GLU A 166 24.62 -10.09 -5.91
N LYS A 167 23.37 -10.30 -5.47
CA LYS A 167 22.32 -10.90 -6.31
C LYS A 167 21.86 -9.97 -7.42
N MET A 168 21.73 -8.68 -7.13
CA MET A 168 21.38 -7.67 -8.15
C MET A 168 22.48 -7.58 -9.21
N ASP A 169 23.74 -7.54 -8.79
CA ASP A 169 24.89 -7.54 -9.70
C ASP A 169 24.99 -8.83 -10.52
N ALA A 170 24.76 -9.99 -9.90
CA ALA A 170 24.75 -11.28 -10.60
C ALA A 170 23.65 -11.36 -11.68
N SER A 171 22.51 -10.71 -11.44
CA SER A 171 21.40 -10.67 -12.42
C SER A 171 21.82 -9.94 -13.70
N TRP A 172 22.64 -8.90 -13.60
CA TRP A 172 23.19 -8.20 -14.77
C TRP A 172 24.20 -9.04 -15.56
N GLN A 173 24.94 -9.95 -14.90
CA GLN A 173 25.90 -10.82 -15.57
C GLN A 173 25.22 -11.91 -16.41
N ALA A 174 24.03 -12.36 -16.00
CA ALA A 174 23.25 -13.39 -16.70
C ALA A 174 22.76 -12.93 -18.09
N ILE A 175 22.62 -11.62 -18.29
CA ILE A 175 22.09 -10.98 -19.52
C ILE A 175 22.90 -11.31 -20.77
N HIS A 176 24.17 -11.68 -20.60
CA HIS A 176 25.07 -11.94 -21.71
C HIS A 176 24.84 -13.29 -22.42
N CYS A 177 23.95 -14.15 -21.91
CA CYS A 177 23.48 -15.30 -22.66
C CYS A 177 22.38 -14.86 -23.63
N ALA A 178 22.68 -14.83 -24.92
CA ALA A 178 21.74 -14.45 -25.97
C ALA A 178 20.59 -15.47 -26.11
N SER A 179 19.64 -15.43 -25.19
CA SER A 179 18.34 -16.10 -25.36
C SER A 179 17.50 -15.31 -26.36
N THR A 180 16.85 -16.04 -27.25
CA THR A 180 15.83 -15.53 -28.18
C THR A 180 14.46 -15.39 -27.51
N THR A 181 14.28 -15.99 -26.34
CA THR A 181 13.05 -15.94 -25.56
C THR A 181 13.22 -14.93 -24.41
N LEU A 182 12.24 -14.05 -24.22
CA LEU A 182 12.20 -13.12 -23.08
C LEU A 182 11.70 -13.90 -21.85
N GLU A 183 12.61 -14.35 -20.99
CA GLU A 183 12.26 -15.04 -19.75
C GLU A 183 12.14 -14.07 -18.58
N ASP A 184 12.96 -13.01 -18.60
CA ASP A 184 12.92 -11.95 -17.58
C ASP A 184 12.96 -10.52 -18.18
N VAL A 185 12.91 -9.52 -17.30
CA VAL A 185 12.98 -8.11 -17.69
C VAL A 185 14.34 -7.74 -18.28
N PHE A 186 15.40 -8.41 -17.86
CA PHE A 186 16.77 -8.16 -18.27
C PHE A 186 17.06 -8.67 -19.69
N ASP A 187 16.25 -9.62 -20.18
CA ASP A 187 16.24 -10.03 -21.59
C ASP A 187 15.72 -8.94 -22.53
N GLY A 188 15.05 -7.91 -21.99
CA GLY A 188 14.53 -6.79 -22.75
C GLY A 188 15.62 -6.05 -23.53
N ASN A 189 15.36 -5.80 -24.82
CA ASN A 189 16.31 -5.14 -25.73
C ASN A 189 16.80 -3.78 -25.19
N PHE A 190 15.95 -3.04 -24.47
CA PHE A 190 16.32 -1.77 -23.86
C PHE A 190 17.41 -1.96 -22.79
N LEU A 191 17.21 -2.83 -21.79
CA LEU A 191 18.16 -3.01 -20.69
C LEU A 191 19.51 -3.58 -21.16
N ARG A 192 19.50 -4.45 -22.19
CA ARG A 192 20.71 -4.99 -22.82
C ARG A 192 21.63 -3.93 -23.43
N HIS A 193 21.03 -2.83 -23.92
CA HIS A 193 21.76 -1.76 -24.61
C HIS A 193 21.75 -0.44 -23.83
N PHE A 194 21.15 -0.41 -22.64
CA PHE A 194 21.03 0.79 -21.84
C PHE A 194 22.41 1.18 -21.33
N LYS A 195 22.87 2.37 -21.72
CA LYS A 195 24.18 2.91 -21.33
C LYS A 195 24.03 3.95 -20.24
N GLY A 196 24.95 3.93 -19.28
CA GLY A 196 25.06 4.97 -18.27
C GLY A 196 25.64 6.28 -18.84
N PRO A 197 25.70 7.35 -18.01
CA PRO A 197 26.33 8.62 -18.38
C PRO A 197 27.81 8.50 -18.78
N ASP A 198 28.46 7.40 -18.40
CA ASP A 198 29.84 7.04 -18.73
C ASP A 198 29.98 6.31 -20.09
N GLY A 199 28.87 6.07 -20.79
CA GLY A 199 28.85 5.37 -22.08
C GLY A 199 29.04 3.84 -21.99
N GLN A 200 29.21 3.31 -20.78
CA GLN A 200 29.29 1.87 -20.50
C GLN A 200 27.89 1.28 -20.32
N LEU A 201 27.74 -0.04 -20.49
CA LEU A 201 26.48 -0.72 -20.20
C LEU A 201 26.10 -0.49 -18.73
N PHE A 202 24.84 -0.15 -18.49
CA PHE A 202 24.36 0.28 -17.17
C PHE A 202 24.55 -0.81 -16.10
N GLY A 203 24.39 -2.08 -16.47
CA GLY A 203 24.54 -3.22 -15.56
C GLY A 203 25.96 -3.70 -15.32
N ILE A 204 26.95 -3.22 -16.07
CA ILE A 204 28.35 -3.61 -15.85
C ILE A 204 28.89 -2.77 -14.69
N SER A 205 29.05 -3.44 -13.55
CA SER A 205 29.35 -2.81 -12.26
C SER A 205 30.71 -2.11 -12.29
N GLY A 206 30.69 -0.82 -11.93
CA GLY A 206 31.88 -0.07 -11.54
C GLY A 206 32.00 -0.03 -10.01
N PRO A 207 32.74 0.92 -9.41
CA PRO A 207 32.82 1.04 -7.96
C PRO A 207 31.51 1.52 -7.29
N SER A 208 30.44 1.76 -8.05
CA SER A 208 29.15 2.25 -7.54
C SER A 208 27.98 1.38 -8.01
N GLY A 209 27.04 1.12 -7.11
CA GLY A 209 25.81 0.40 -7.42
C GLY A 209 24.90 1.18 -8.37
N ARG A 210 24.39 0.50 -9.39
CA ARG A 210 23.48 1.04 -10.41
C ARG A 210 22.17 0.26 -10.38
N TYR A 211 21.08 0.96 -10.11
CA TYR A 211 19.77 0.33 -9.90
C TYR A 211 18.74 0.84 -10.91
N VAL A 212 17.95 -0.09 -11.46
CA VAL A 212 16.81 0.23 -12.33
C VAL A 212 15.54 -0.10 -11.56
N PHE A 213 14.62 0.86 -11.52
CA PHE A 213 13.32 0.70 -10.87
C PHE A 213 12.22 0.92 -11.91
N SER A 214 11.15 0.15 -11.79
CA SER A 214 9.91 0.36 -12.56
C SER A 214 8.80 0.77 -11.61
N LEU A 215 7.96 1.70 -12.06
CA LEU A 215 6.75 2.16 -11.39
C LEU A 215 5.51 1.39 -11.85
#